data_AF-A0A2I0QJJ0-F1
#
_entry.id   AF-A0A2I0QJJ0-F1
#
_cell.length_a   1.000
_cell.length_b   1.000
_cell.length_c   1.000
_cell.angle_alpha   90.00
_cell.angle_beta   90.00
_cell.angle_gamma   90.00
#
_symmetry.space_group_name_H-M   'P 1'
#
loop_
_entity.id
_entity.type
_entity.pdbx_description
1 polymer ?
#
loop_
_entity_poly.entity_id
_entity_poly.type
_entity_poly.pdbx_seq_one_letter_code
_entity_poly.pdbx_strand_id
1 'polypeptide(L)'
;MTKQIFIDLRGIEWDVKKRYITYAIEKNFDGIIGDSDDLEKIRKLGKINVISENLNSDYVLTSDAEILKRLDKKRAFYKRIENKDDEREVVFMKNFAEYFLIETSNWKVIPLENLISEIKSGIIVEVGNFDDAMTALRTLEKGCDGIAINTLDINEIKKIADYVNETYKTTAAMPLTLVKIKNIKKLDMGDRVCIDTASMLKVGEGMLIGSQSNGLFLIHSETLESEYVNSRPFRVNAGAVGSYILCPGGKTKYLSEVSAGDEMLVVDLNGNTAETIRLVDKDGKPVSITELKVGDEVVGYLEKGGRHFGTKVDETIVEK
;
A
#
# COMPACT_ATOMS: atom_id res chain seq x y z
N MET A 1 -2.49 -1.66 5.15
CA MET A 1 -3.13 -0.31 5.28
C MET A 1 -2.59 0.57 4.19
N THR A 2 -3.44 1.30 3.47
CA THR A 2 -3.02 2.24 2.43
C THR A 2 -2.17 3.35 3.06
N LYS A 3 -0.93 3.50 2.60
CA LYS A 3 -0.03 4.56 3.05
C LYS A 3 -0.30 5.82 2.26
N GLN A 4 -0.39 6.95 2.96
CA GLN A 4 -0.63 8.24 2.31
C GLN A 4 0.67 8.84 1.78
N ILE A 5 0.59 9.51 0.63
CA ILE A 5 1.70 10.23 0.02
C ILE A 5 1.34 11.70 -0.04
N PHE A 6 2.10 12.52 0.69
CA PHE A 6 2.08 13.97 0.58
C PHE A 6 3.41 14.46 -0.01
N ILE A 7 3.40 15.66 -0.55
CA ILE A 7 4.62 16.39 -0.91
C ILE A 7 4.64 17.70 -0.12
N ASP A 8 5.77 17.96 0.54
CA ASP A 8 5.97 19.20 1.27
C ASP A 8 6.62 20.25 0.36
N LEU A 9 5.91 21.36 0.18
CA LEU A 9 6.30 22.49 -0.65
C LEU A 9 6.23 23.80 0.14
N ARG A 10 6.24 23.75 1.47
CA ARG A 10 6.34 24.96 2.31
C ARG A 10 7.66 25.68 2.03
N GLY A 11 7.61 27.01 1.95
CA GLY A 11 8.79 27.84 1.71
C GLY A 11 9.42 27.76 0.31
N ILE A 12 8.78 27.07 -0.65
CA ILE A 12 9.25 26.97 -2.05
C ILE A 12 8.64 28.11 -2.89
N GLU A 13 9.33 28.59 -3.92
CA GLU A 13 8.77 29.59 -4.83
C GLU A 13 7.63 29.04 -5.70
N TRP A 14 6.58 29.81 -5.94
CA TRP A 14 5.34 29.36 -6.61
C TRP A 14 5.58 28.73 -8.00
N ASP A 15 6.46 29.32 -8.81
CA ASP A 15 6.76 28.82 -10.16
C ASP A 15 7.40 27.42 -10.12
N VAL A 16 8.15 27.14 -9.06
CA VAL A 16 8.71 25.82 -8.79
C VAL A 16 7.62 24.89 -8.26
N LYS A 17 6.83 25.32 -7.26
CA LYS A 17 5.75 24.51 -6.67
C LYS A 17 4.77 23.99 -7.71
N LYS A 18 4.37 24.84 -8.66
CA LYS A 18 3.37 24.52 -9.67
C LYS A 18 3.69 23.20 -10.39
N ARG A 19 4.96 22.97 -10.72
CA ARG A 19 5.40 21.75 -11.40
C ARG A 19 5.19 20.50 -10.54
N TYR A 20 5.51 20.59 -9.25
CA TYR A 20 5.36 19.48 -8.31
C TYR A 20 3.90 19.22 -7.93
N ILE A 21 3.09 20.27 -7.81
CA ILE A 21 1.65 20.15 -7.57
C ILE A 21 0.97 19.45 -8.76
N THR A 22 1.29 19.86 -10.00
CA THR A 22 0.76 19.18 -11.20
C THR A 22 1.16 17.71 -11.21
N TYR A 23 2.42 17.40 -10.93
CA TYR A 23 2.89 16.00 -10.85
C TYR A 23 2.15 15.20 -9.77
N ALA A 24 1.98 15.77 -8.57
CA ALA A 24 1.26 15.13 -7.47
C ALA A 24 -0.20 14.84 -7.82
N ILE A 25 -0.87 15.76 -8.53
CA ILE A 25 -2.23 15.54 -9.06
C ILE A 25 -2.25 14.40 -10.07
N GLU A 26 -1.35 14.42 -11.07
CA GLU A 26 -1.27 13.37 -12.11
C GLU A 26 -0.98 11.99 -11.54
N LYS A 27 -0.22 11.93 -10.44
CA LYS A 27 0.14 10.68 -9.75
C LYS A 27 -0.78 10.31 -8.60
N ASN A 28 -1.89 11.02 -8.42
CA ASN A 28 -2.88 10.78 -7.37
C ASN A 28 -2.25 10.71 -5.96
N PHE A 29 -1.41 11.69 -5.65
CA PHE A 29 -0.95 11.91 -4.28
C PHE A 29 -2.14 12.29 -3.39
N ASP A 30 -2.04 11.99 -2.11
CA ASP A 30 -3.10 12.23 -1.13
C ASP A 30 -3.24 13.72 -0.80
N GLY A 31 -2.17 14.50 -0.91
CA GLY A 31 -2.23 15.94 -0.71
C GLY A 31 -0.91 16.68 -0.90
N ILE A 32 -0.99 18.00 -0.76
CA ILE A 32 0.13 18.94 -0.73
C ILE A 32 0.22 19.55 0.67
N ILE A 33 1.43 19.71 1.19
CA ILE A 33 1.70 20.56 2.35
C ILE A 33 2.25 21.87 1.81
N GLY A 34 1.56 22.97 2.06
CA GLY A 34 1.82 24.25 1.40
C GLY A 34 1.67 25.45 2.32
N ASP A 35 2.18 26.58 1.83
CA ASP A 35 2.06 27.86 2.53
C ASP A 35 0.62 28.38 2.50
N SER A 36 0.25 29.13 3.53
CA SER A 36 -1.12 29.62 3.73
C SER A 36 -1.68 30.42 2.56
N ASP A 37 -0.83 31.18 1.87
CA ASP A 37 -1.21 32.08 0.78
C ASP A 37 -1.41 31.37 -0.56
N ASP A 38 -1.01 30.10 -0.67
CA ASP A 38 -1.06 29.35 -1.92
C ASP A 38 -2.35 28.56 -2.11
N LEU A 39 -3.20 28.46 -1.08
CA LEU A 39 -4.42 27.62 -1.10
C LEU A 39 -5.29 27.83 -2.35
N GLU A 40 -5.63 29.09 -2.64
CA GLU A 40 -6.48 29.43 -3.79
C GLU A 40 -5.79 29.13 -5.12
N LYS A 41 -4.47 29.28 -5.18
CA LYS A 41 -3.70 28.97 -6.39
C LYS A 41 -3.61 27.46 -6.61
N ILE A 42 -3.41 26.68 -5.55
CA ILE A 42 -3.39 25.20 -5.59
C ILE A 42 -4.75 24.67 -6.09
N ARG A 43 -5.85 25.20 -5.55
CA ARG A 43 -7.21 24.82 -5.96
C ARG A 43 -7.52 25.10 -7.42
N LYS A 44 -6.89 26.11 -8.02
CA LYS A 44 -7.00 26.40 -9.47
C LYS A 44 -6.26 25.39 -10.35
N LEU A 45 -5.24 24.70 -9.83
CA LEU A 45 -4.48 23.69 -10.58
C LEU A 45 -5.22 22.35 -10.66
N GLY A 46 -6.04 22.03 -9.65
CA GLY A 46 -6.88 20.85 -9.65
C GLY A 46 -7.36 20.46 -8.26
N LYS A 47 -8.10 19.34 -8.20
CA LYS A 47 -8.61 18.79 -6.94
C LYS A 47 -7.51 17.97 -6.26
N ILE A 48 -6.94 18.49 -5.18
CA ILE A 48 -6.00 17.80 -4.30
C ILE A 48 -6.18 18.35 -2.89
N ASN A 49 -6.00 17.51 -1.87
CA ASN A 49 -6.09 17.99 -0.49
C ASN A 49 -4.91 18.89 -0.15
N VAL A 50 -5.16 19.92 0.65
CA VAL A 50 -4.12 20.85 1.11
C VAL A 50 -4.01 20.84 2.63
N ILE A 51 -2.80 20.60 3.13
CA ILE A 51 -2.38 20.83 4.51
C ILE A 51 -1.67 22.19 4.57
N SER A 52 -2.17 23.13 5.36
CA SER A 52 -1.58 24.46 5.51
C SER A 52 -2.10 25.16 6.76
N GLU A 53 -1.47 26.26 7.20
CA GLU A 53 -1.96 27.06 8.33
C GLU A 53 -3.18 27.93 7.98
N ASN A 54 -3.57 27.98 6.71
CA ASN A 54 -4.80 28.62 6.28
C ASN A 54 -6.03 27.87 6.82
N LEU A 55 -6.89 28.54 7.60
CA LEU A 55 -8.10 27.96 8.18
C LEU A 55 -9.09 27.42 7.13
N ASN A 56 -8.98 27.86 5.87
CA ASN A 56 -9.80 27.40 4.76
C ASN A 56 -9.29 26.14 4.06
N SER A 57 -8.12 25.61 4.45
CA SER A 57 -7.56 24.36 3.92
C SER A 57 -8.40 23.14 4.28
N ASP A 58 -8.06 22.00 3.68
CA ASP A 58 -8.72 20.72 3.97
C ASP A 58 -8.21 20.15 5.30
N TYR A 59 -6.93 20.39 5.61
CA TYR A 59 -6.26 20.05 6.86
C TYR A 59 -5.61 21.32 7.41
N VAL A 60 -6.13 21.81 8.53
CA VAL A 60 -5.63 23.04 9.15
C VAL A 60 -4.44 22.70 10.03
N LEU A 61 -3.27 23.25 9.67
CA LEU A 61 -2.01 23.05 10.36
C LEU A 61 -1.81 24.16 11.40
N THR A 62 -1.69 23.80 12.68
CA THR A 62 -1.34 24.79 13.71
C THR A 62 -0.78 24.10 14.95
N SER A 63 0.05 24.83 15.69
CA SER A 63 0.52 24.44 17.03
C SER A 63 -0.43 24.86 18.15
N ASP A 64 -1.48 25.63 17.85
CA ASP A 64 -2.41 26.13 18.86
C ASP A 64 -3.56 25.14 19.11
N ALA A 65 -3.52 24.50 20.29
CA ALA A 65 -4.55 23.56 20.72
C ALA A 65 -5.95 24.20 20.87
N GLU A 66 -6.06 25.48 21.21
CA GLU A 66 -7.35 26.18 21.34
C GLU A 66 -7.99 26.43 19.97
N ILE A 67 -7.17 26.71 18.95
CA ILE A 67 -7.65 26.78 17.57
C ILE A 67 -8.14 25.40 17.14
N LEU A 68 -7.33 24.34 17.32
CA LEU A 68 -7.70 22.99 16.91
C LEU A 68 -9.01 22.51 17.56
N LYS A 69 -9.25 22.81 18.83
CA LYS A 69 -10.50 22.44 19.53
C LYS A 69 -11.77 23.01 18.89
N ARG A 70 -11.66 24.16 18.22
CA ARG A 70 -12.81 24.91 17.70
C ARG A 70 -13.06 24.65 16.21
N LEU A 71 -12.20 23.88 15.56
CA LEU A 71 -12.31 23.58 14.14
C LEU A 71 -13.22 22.37 13.89
N ASP A 72 -14.12 22.53 12.92
CA ASP A 72 -14.93 21.44 12.34
C ASP A 72 -14.25 20.85 11.09
N LYS A 73 -12.92 20.84 11.07
CA LYS A 73 -12.08 20.42 9.94
C LYS A 73 -11.04 19.41 10.41
N LYS A 74 -10.32 18.79 9.46
CA LYS A 74 -9.20 17.92 9.80
C LYS A 74 -8.10 18.74 10.46
N ARG A 75 -7.68 18.29 11.64
CA ARG A 75 -6.77 18.99 12.54
C ARG A 75 -5.38 18.42 12.38
N ALA A 76 -4.44 19.22 11.87
CA ALA A 76 -3.06 18.81 11.67
C ALA A 76 -2.13 19.55 12.64
N PHE A 77 -1.14 18.82 13.17
CA PHE A 77 -0.08 19.36 14.01
C PHE A 77 1.27 19.07 13.37
N TYR A 78 2.15 20.06 13.32
CA TYR A 78 3.53 19.90 12.84
C TYR A 78 4.50 20.04 14.00
N LYS A 79 5.49 19.15 14.05
CA LYS A 79 6.58 19.26 15.01
C LYS A 79 7.86 18.64 14.46
N ARG A 80 8.95 19.40 14.56
CA ARG A 80 10.30 18.87 14.46
C ARG A 80 10.71 18.30 15.82
N ILE A 81 11.18 17.05 15.81
CA ILE A 81 11.60 16.34 17.01
C ILE A 81 13.12 16.36 17.11
N GLU A 82 13.61 16.98 18.18
CA GLU A 82 15.03 17.03 18.52
C GLU A 82 15.30 16.41 19.89
N ASN A 83 14.31 16.40 20.78
CA ASN A 83 14.43 15.91 22.15
C ASN A 83 13.14 15.24 22.67
N LYS A 84 13.21 14.72 23.90
CA LYS A 84 12.08 14.02 24.57
C LYS A 84 10.91 14.93 24.94
N ASP A 85 11.12 16.24 25.10
CA ASP A 85 10.03 17.18 25.38
C ASP A 85 9.20 17.44 24.12
N ASP A 86 9.83 17.43 22.93
CA ASP A 86 9.09 17.46 21.66
C ASP A 86 8.20 16.24 21.50
N GLU A 87 8.69 15.03 21.84
CA GLU A 87 7.86 13.81 21.83
C GLU A 87 6.63 13.96 22.75
N ARG A 88 6.82 14.50 23.96
CA ARG A 88 5.72 14.73 24.92
C ARG A 88 4.69 15.71 24.39
N GLU A 89 5.13 16.76 23.70
CA GLU A 89 4.23 17.73 23.08
C GLU A 89 3.37 17.07 21.99
N VAL A 90 3.97 16.27 21.11
CA VAL A 90 3.22 15.52 20.08
C VAL A 90 2.18 14.60 20.73
N VAL A 91 2.58 13.86 21.78
CA VAL A 91 1.67 12.97 22.53
C VAL A 91 0.56 13.76 23.22
N PHE A 92 0.81 14.97 23.71
CA PHE A 92 -0.22 15.83 24.27
C PHE A 92 -1.20 16.30 23.17
N MET A 93 -0.68 16.68 22.01
CA MET A 93 -1.46 17.15 20.86
C MET A 93 -2.35 16.06 20.25
N LYS A 94 -2.17 14.78 20.59
CA LYS A 94 -3.09 13.68 20.23
C LYS A 94 -4.54 13.88 20.65
N ASN A 95 -4.78 14.74 21.65
CA ASN A 95 -6.14 15.08 22.09
C ASN A 95 -6.81 16.15 21.20
N PHE A 96 -6.06 16.83 20.35
CA PHE A 96 -6.53 17.99 19.58
C PHE A 96 -6.30 17.85 18.08
N ALA A 97 -5.32 17.07 17.64
CA ALA A 97 -5.02 16.81 16.24
C ALA A 97 -5.33 15.35 15.86
N GLU A 98 -5.57 15.15 14.57
CA GLU A 98 -5.80 13.85 13.95
C GLU A 98 -4.65 13.45 13.02
N TYR A 99 -3.92 14.46 12.51
CA TYR A 99 -2.78 14.28 11.62
C TYR A 99 -1.54 14.93 12.23
N PHE A 100 -0.43 14.19 12.23
CA PHE A 100 0.82 14.58 12.87
C PHE A 100 1.91 14.59 11.80
N LEU A 101 2.29 15.77 11.34
CA LEU A 101 3.42 15.98 10.43
C LEU A 101 4.70 16.03 11.27
N ILE A 102 5.49 14.97 11.22
CA ILE A 102 6.67 14.81 12.05
C ILE A 102 7.93 14.94 11.19
N GLU A 103 8.78 15.89 11.57
CA GLU A 103 10.13 16.00 11.04
C GLU A 103 11.13 15.48 12.08
N THR A 104 12.09 14.66 11.67
CA THR A 104 13.11 14.12 12.58
C THR A 104 14.50 14.49 12.11
N SER A 105 15.31 15.11 12.99
CA SER A 105 16.69 15.50 12.68
C SER A 105 17.70 14.33 12.75
N ASN A 106 17.32 13.21 13.38
CA ASN A 106 18.18 12.03 13.56
C ASN A 106 17.33 10.75 13.51
N TRP A 107 17.22 10.14 12.32
CA TRP A 107 16.27 9.09 11.94
C TRP A 107 16.54 7.68 12.51
N LYS A 108 17.34 7.56 13.58
CA LYS A 108 17.55 6.26 14.23
C LYS A 108 16.36 5.92 15.12
N VAL A 109 15.28 5.47 14.49
CA VAL A 109 14.24 4.51 14.93
C VAL A 109 13.52 4.86 16.26
N ILE A 110 14.23 5.15 17.34
CA ILE A 110 13.73 5.38 18.70
C ILE A 110 12.61 6.45 18.79
N PRO A 111 12.68 7.64 18.16
CA PRO A 111 11.62 8.64 18.32
C PRO A 111 10.32 8.23 17.62
N LEU A 112 10.40 7.69 16.41
CA LEU A 112 9.24 7.32 15.61
C LEU A 112 8.48 6.14 16.22
N GLU A 113 9.19 5.14 16.75
CA GLU A 113 8.59 3.98 17.43
C GLU A 113 7.70 4.39 18.61
N ASN A 114 8.19 5.28 19.47
CA ASN A 114 7.45 5.77 20.63
C ASN A 114 6.15 6.46 20.20
N LEU A 115 6.22 7.29 19.16
CA LEU A 115 5.07 8.04 18.66
C LEU A 115 4.03 7.13 18.01
N ILE A 116 4.46 6.14 17.22
CA ILE A 116 3.56 5.15 16.60
C ILE A 116 2.77 4.40 17.69
N SER A 117 3.43 4.05 18.79
CA SER A 117 2.78 3.38 19.93
C SER A 117 1.74 4.28 20.63
N GLU A 118 2.10 5.55 20.88
CA GLU A 118 1.30 6.48 21.69
C GLU A 118 0.13 7.12 20.93
N ILE A 119 0.32 7.48 19.66
CA ILE A 119 -0.65 8.20 18.82
C ILE A 119 -1.55 7.21 18.06
N LYS A 120 -1.02 6.02 17.73
CA LYS A 120 -1.69 4.91 17.03
C LYS A 120 -2.05 5.14 15.55
N SER A 121 -2.42 6.36 15.14
CA SER A 121 -2.81 6.69 13.76
C SER A 121 -2.62 8.18 13.42
N GLY A 122 -2.48 8.48 12.13
CA GLY A 122 -2.38 9.84 11.60
C GLY A 122 -0.95 10.38 11.51
N ILE A 123 0.06 9.52 11.67
CA ILE A 123 1.47 9.95 11.62
C ILE A 123 1.93 10.04 10.17
N ILE A 124 2.32 11.24 9.75
CA ILE A 124 2.93 11.53 8.44
C ILE A 124 4.37 11.99 8.70
N VAL A 125 5.34 11.23 8.21
CA VAL A 125 6.77 11.53 8.46
C VAL A 125 7.38 12.23 7.25
N GLU A 126 8.09 13.33 7.49
CA GLU A 126 8.87 13.99 6.44
C GLU A 126 10.09 13.16 6.04
N VAL A 127 10.29 13.01 4.73
CA VAL A 127 11.36 12.18 4.15
C VAL A 127 12.01 12.89 2.96
N GLY A 128 13.34 12.91 2.93
CA GLY A 128 14.09 13.60 1.86
C GLY A 128 14.54 12.68 0.72
N ASN A 129 14.60 11.37 0.96
CA ASN A 129 15.08 10.37 0.01
C ASN A 129 14.40 9.01 0.22
N PHE A 130 14.66 8.08 -0.69
CA PHE A 130 14.09 6.74 -0.68
C PHE A 130 14.40 5.91 0.58
N ASP A 131 15.61 6.03 1.13
CA ASP A 131 16.01 5.23 2.30
C ASP A 131 15.30 5.71 3.58
N ASP A 132 15.12 7.03 3.71
CA ASP A 132 14.30 7.63 4.78
C ASP A 132 12.84 7.19 4.66
N ALA A 133 12.28 7.21 3.44
CA ALA A 133 10.93 6.74 3.15
C ALA A 133 10.76 5.28 3.55
N MET A 134 11.70 4.43 3.17
CA MET A 134 11.69 3.01 3.52
C MET A 134 11.73 2.78 5.02
N THR A 135 12.60 3.51 5.72
CA THR A 135 12.73 3.43 7.18
C THR A 135 11.42 3.83 7.86
N ALA A 136 10.85 4.97 7.48
CA ALA A 136 9.60 5.46 8.06
C ALA A 136 8.41 4.51 7.80
N LEU A 137 8.32 3.93 6.61
CA LEU A 137 7.22 3.05 6.20
C LEU A 137 7.31 1.65 6.81
N ARG A 138 8.49 1.17 7.22
CA ARG A 138 8.72 -0.18 7.75
C ARG A 138 8.90 -0.26 9.28
N THR A 139 9.00 0.88 9.97
CA THR A 139 9.23 0.93 11.43
C THR A 139 8.15 0.16 12.23
N LEU A 140 8.56 -0.66 13.22
CA LEU A 140 7.68 -1.53 14.04
C LEU A 140 6.75 -2.48 13.26
N GLU A 141 7.11 -2.88 12.04
CA GLU A 141 6.29 -3.74 11.15
C GLU A 141 4.93 -3.15 10.73
N LYS A 142 4.49 -2.04 11.37
CA LYS A 142 3.27 -1.30 11.07
C LYS A 142 3.56 -0.06 10.22
N GLY A 143 4.70 0.60 10.42
CA GLY A 143 5.10 1.86 9.78
C GLY A 143 4.27 3.07 10.19
N CYS A 144 4.71 4.27 9.78
CA CYS A 144 3.87 5.48 9.81
C CYS A 144 2.67 5.36 8.85
N ASP A 145 1.62 6.17 9.03
CA ASP A 145 0.42 6.11 8.18
C ASP A 145 0.63 6.77 6.80
N GLY A 146 1.62 7.64 6.69
CA GLY A 146 2.03 8.24 5.43
C GLY A 146 3.38 8.93 5.50
N ILE A 147 3.82 9.43 4.35
CA ILE A 147 5.06 10.20 4.22
C ILE A 147 4.78 11.55 3.57
N ALA A 148 5.59 12.54 3.93
CA ALA A 148 5.65 13.84 3.30
C ALA A 148 7.01 13.98 2.59
N ILE A 149 7.01 13.91 1.27
CA ILE A 149 8.24 13.98 0.48
C ILE A 149 8.74 15.43 0.50
N ASN A 150 9.90 15.66 1.10
CA ASN A 150 10.53 16.97 1.26
C ASN A 150 11.85 17.02 0.48
N THR A 151 11.74 16.94 -0.85
CA THR A 151 12.87 17.07 -1.78
C THR A 151 12.38 17.64 -3.11
N LEU A 152 13.28 18.32 -3.82
CA LEU A 152 13.05 18.83 -5.17
C LEU A 152 13.71 17.95 -6.25
N ASP A 153 14.28 16.80 -5.89
CA ASP A 153 14.74 15.83 -6.89
C ASP A 153 13.56 15.01 -7.43
N ILE A 154 13.16 15.31 -8.66
CA ILE A 154 12.04 14.62 -9.32
C ILE A 154 12.27 13.11 -9.47
N ASN A 155 13.51 12.65 -9.55
CA ASN A 155 13.81 11.22 -9.66
C ASN A 155 13.58 10.50 -8.34
N GLU A 156 13.97 11.11 -7.21
CA GLU A 156 13.67 10.59 -5.88
C GLU A 156 12.16 10.61 -5.59
N ILE A 157 11.47 11.70 -5.93
CA ILE A 157 10.00 11.78 -5.80
C ILE A 157 9.33 10.65 -6.59
N LYS A 158 9.74 10.42 -7.84
CA LYS A 158 9.23 9.31 -8.68
C LYS A 158 9.50 7.97 -8.03
N LYS A 159 10.74 7.71 -7.63
CA LYS A 159 11.16 6.45 -7.02
C LYS A 159 10.35 6.13 -5.76
N ILE A 160 10.16 7.12 -4.87
CA ILE A 160 9.35 6.98 -3.66
C ILE A 160 7.88 6.75 -4.03
N ALA A 161 7.32 7.57 -4.91
CA ALA A 161 5.90 7.48 -5.28
C ALA A 161 5.56 6.16 -5.96
N ASP A 162 6.40 5.71 -6.90
CA ASP A 162 6.22 4.44 -7.59
C ASP A 162 6.30 3.28 -6.58
N TYR A 163 7.25 3.30 -5.65
CA TYR A 163 7.31 2.29 -4.57
C TYR A 163 6.06 2.30 -3.70
N VAL A 164 5.64 3.45 -3.18
CA VAL A 164 4.46 3.50 -2.28
C VAL A 164 3.20 3.10 -3.02
N ASN A 165 3.06 3.48 -4.29
CA ASN A 165 1.93 3.07 -5.10
C ASN A 165 1.95 1.57 -5.39
N GLU A 166 3.09 1.02 -5.83
CA GLU A 166 3.25 -0.41 -6.16
C GLU A 166 3.09 -1.32 -4.94
N THR A 167 3.60 -0.92 -3.78
CA THR A 167 3.56 -1.69 -2.54
C THR A 167 2.25 -1.48 -1.77
N TYR A 168 1.87 -0.24 -1.48
CA TYR A 168 0.80 0.05 -0.53
C TYR A 168 -0.53 0.51 -1.15
N LYS A 169 -0.52 1.03 -2.40
CA LYS A 169 -1.74 1.40 -3.11
C LYS A 169 -2.23 0.34 -4.10
N THR A 170 -1.41 -0.67 -4.43
CA THR A 170 -1.82 -1.88 -5.19
C THR A 170 -2.57 -2.90 -4.33
N THR A 171 -3.30 -2.42 -3.32
CA THR A 171 -4.33 -3.17 -2.59
C THR A 171 -5.72 -2.90 -3.18
N ALA A 172 -5.79 -2.68 -4.50
CA ALA A 172 -7.05 -2.95 -5.19
C ALA A 172 -7.20 -4.48 -5.20
N ALA A 173 -8.19 -5.00 -4.47
CA ALA A 173 -8.55 -6.41 -4.48
C ALA A 173 -8.54 -6.93 -5.93
N MET A 174 -7.88 -8.06 -6.18
CA MET A 174 -7.83 -8.66 -7.49
C MET A 174 -9.07 -9.52 -7.70
N PRO A 175 -9.97 -9.18 -8.61
CA PRO A 175 -11.24 -9.88 -8.78
C PRO A 175 -10.95 -11.29 -9.31
N LEU A 176 -11.02 -12.31 -8.45
CA LEU A 176 -10.94 -13.69 -8.92
C LEU A 176 -12.28 -14.07 -9.54
N THR A 177 -12.24 -14.55 -10.77
CA THR A 177 -13.43 -15.00 -11.49
C THR A 177 -13.41 -16.52 -11.57
N LEU A 178 -14.55 -17.16 -11.28
CA LEU A 178 -14.70 -18.60 -11.46
C LEU A 178 -14.65 -18.96 -12.95
N VAL A 179 -13.73 -19.85 -13.30
CA VAL A 179 -13.55 -20.35 -14.67
C VAL A 179 -13.91 -21.83 -14.75
N LYS A 180 -14.47 -22.25 -15.88
CA LYS A 180 -14.87 -23.65 -16.11
C LYS A 180 -13.77 -24.39 -16.88
N ILE A 181 -13.28 -25.49 -16.31
CA ILE A 181 -12.32 -26.37 -17.00
C ILE A 181 -13.03 -27.03 -18.20
N LYS A 182 -12.55 -26.74 -19.41
CA LYS A 182 -13.06 -27.33 -20.66
C LYS A 182 -12.39 -28.67 -20.99
N ASN A 183 -11.10 -28.80 -20.71
CA ASN A 183 -10.30 -29.97 -21.06
C ASN A 183 -9.09 -30.12 -20.10
N ILE A 184 -8.67 -31.35 -19.84
CA ILE A 184 -7.45 -31.68 -19.10
C ILE A 184 -6.62 -32.61 -19.98
N LYS A 185 -5.39 -32.20 -20.29
CA LYS A 185 -4.42 -33.01 -21.04
C LYS A 185 -3.22 -33.31 -20.17
N LYS A 186 -2.88 -34.59 -20.02
CA LYS A 186 -1.63 -35.00 -19.37
C LYS A 186 -0.46 -34.69 -20.29
N LEU A 187 0.57 -34.05 -19.73
CA LEU A 187 1.85 -33.80 -20.40
C LEU A 187 2.90 -34.79 -19.91
N ASP A 188 3.97 -34.95 -20.68
CA ASP A 188 5.15 -35.73 -20.32
C ASP A 188 6.05 -34.96 -19.32
N MET A 189 7.19 -35.54 -18.96
CA MET A 189 8.13 -34.92 -18.02
C MET A 189 8.64 -33.56 -18.53
N GLY A 190 8.80 -32.62 -17.60
CA GLY A 190 9.36 -31.30 -17.86
C GLY A 190 9.79 -30.62 -16.56
N ASP A 191 10.55 -29.53 -16.71
CA ASP A 191 11.05 -28.76 -15.57
C ASP A 191 9.92 -27.96 -14.91
N ARG A 192 9.94 -27.93 -13.58
CA ARG A 192 8.97 -27.21 -12.75
C ARG A 192 9.66 -26.29 -11.75
N VAL A 193 8.97 -25.21 -11.40
CA VAL A 193 9.37 -24.27 -10.37
C VAL A 193 8.49 -24.49 -9.14
N CYS A 194 9.11 -24.53 -7.97
CA CYS A 194 8.46 -24.40 -6.68
C CYS A 194 8.94 -23.09 -6.05
N ILE A 195 8.04 -22.33 -5.46
CA ILE A 195 8.37 -21.08 -4.77
C ILE A 195 8.20 -21.30 -3.27
N ASP A 196 9.28 -21.08 -2.53
CA ASP A 196 9.26 -21.07 -1.07
C ASP A 196 9.20 -19.62 -0.58
N THR A 197 8.26 -19.35 0.30
CA THR A 197 8.07 -18.04 0.92
C THR A 197 8.71 -18.02 2.31
N ALA A 198 9.04 -16.82 2.80
CA ALA A 198 9.44 -16.63 4.20
C ALA A 198 8.23 -16.54 5.16
N SER A 199 7.05 -16.98 4.74
CA SER A 199 5.78 -16.86 5.48
C SER A 199 5.01 -18.18 5.45
N MET A 200 4.16 -18.42 6.44
CA MET A 200 3.26 -19.57 6.44
C MET A 200 1.95 -19.18 5.79
N LEU A 201 1.66 -19.75 4.62
CA LEU A 201 0.41 -19.49 3.92
C LEU A 201 -0.74 -20.27 4.56
N LYS A 202 -1.95 -19.77 4.42
CA LYS A 202 -3.17 -20.41 4.92
C LYS A 202 -3.84 -21.20 3.81
N VAL A 203 -4.75 -22.09 4.22
CA VAL A 203 -5.64 -22.75 3.27
C VAL A 203 -6.46 -21.67 2.55
N GLY A 204 -6.23 -21.58 1.25
CA GLY A 204 -6.89 -20.64 0.34
C GLY A 204 -5.91 -19.62 -0.23
N GLU A 205 -4.72 -19.51 0.35
CA GLU A 205 -3.66 -18.62 -0.11
C GLU A 205 -2.75 -19.35 -1.11
N GLY A 206 -2.32 -18.61 -2.12
CA GLY A 206 -1.48 -19.11 -3.20
C GLY A 206 -0.95 -17.97 -4.06
N MET A 207 -0.53 -18.31 -5.27
CA MET A 207 0.00 -17.35 -6.24
C MET A 207 -0.75 -17.46 -7.56
N LEU A 208 -0.87 -16.34 -8.28
CA LEU A 208 -1.55 -16.28 -9.57
C LEU A 208 -0.57 -16.63 -10.70
N ILE A 209 -0.80 -17.78 -11.33
CA ILE A 209 0.11 -18.35 -12.33
C ILE A 209 -0.68 -18.88 -13.53
N GLY A 210 -0.16 -18.66 -14.73
CA GLY A 210 -0.80 -19.17 -15.95
C GLY A 210 0.15 -19.26 -17.13
N SER A 211 -0.27 -19.95 -18.18
CA SER A 211 0.50 -20.03 -19.43
C SER A 211 0.40 -18.75 -20.28
N GLN A 212 -0.47 -17.81 -19.89
CA GLN A 212 -0.64 -16.51 -20.53
C GLN A 212 -0.56 -15.42 -19.45
N SER A 213 -0.02 -14.25 -19.80
CA SER A 213 0.14 -13.13 -18.87
C SER A 213 -1.17 -12.48 -18.43
N ASN A 214 -2.27 -12.75 -19.13
CA ASN A 214 -3.62 -12.21 -18.86
C ASN A 214 -4.64 -13.27 -18.40
N GLY A 215 -4.22 -14.52 -18.30
CA GLY A 215 -5.06 -15.66 -17.89
C GLY A 215 -4.32 -16.47 -16.85
N LEU A 216 -4.55 -16.14 -15.58
CA LEU A 216 -3.86 -16.72 -14.44
C LEU A 216 -4.83 -17.50 -13.56
N PHE A 217 -4.33 -18.59 -12.98
CA PHE A 217 -5.03 -19.44 -12.03
C PHE A 217 -4.41 -19.24 -10.66
N LEU A 218 -5.25 -19.27 -9.62
CA LEU A 218 -4.75 -19.35 -8.25
C LEU A 218 -4.18 -20.76 -8.02
N ILE A 219 -2.86 -20.84 -7.96
CA ILE A 219 -2.15 -22.06 -7.57
C ILE A 219 -1.99 -22.03 -6.07
N HIS A 220 -2.78 -22.87 -5.42
CA HIS A 220 -2.84 -22.99 -3.98
C HIS A 220 -1.51 -23.50 -3.40
N SER A 221 -1.18 -22.97 -2.22
CA SER A 221 -0.04 -23.42 -1.43
C SER A 221 -0.18 -24.87 -0.99
N GLU A 222 0.92 -25.53 -0.66
CA GLU A 222 0.93 -26.91 -0.15
C GLU A 222 0.45 -26.97 1.33
N THR A 223 -0.66 -26.30 1.63
CA THR A 223 -1.24 -26.18 2.98
C THR A 223 -2.17 -27.34 3.34
N LEU A 224 -2.64 -28.11 2.36
CA LEU A 224 -3.48 -29.28 2.62
C LEU A 224 -2.63 -30.50 2.98
N GLU A 225 -2.87 -31.05 4.16
CA GLU A 225 -2.29 -32.33 4.58
C GLU A 225 -3.06 -33.51 3.98
N SER A 226 -2.34 -34.58 3.68
CA SER A 226 -2.93 -35.87 3.30
C SER A 226 -2.28 -36.98 4.12
N GLU A 227 -2.91 -38.16 4.15
CA GLU A 227 -2.39 -39.33 4.88
C GLU A 227 -0.98 -39.78 4.45
N TYR A 228 -0.51 -39.31 3.29
CA TYR A 228 0.75 -39.71 2.69
C TYR A 228 1.81 -38.61 2.63
N VAL A 229 1.43 -37.34 2.84
CA VAL A 229 2.32 -36.18 2.65
C VAL A 229 1.97 -35.07 3.64
N ASN A 230 2.96 -34.65 4.43
CA ASN A 230 2.88 -33.50 5.32
C ASN A 230 2.74 -32.20 4.52
N SER A 231 2.00 -31.23 5.06
CA SER A 231 1.87 -29.91 4.48
C SER A 231 3.20 -29.16 4.50
N ARG A 232 3.41 -28.29 3.51
CA ARG A 232 4.44 -27.25 3.48
C ARG A 232 3.76 -25.91 3.22
N PRO A 233 3.14 -25.31 4.24
CA PRO A 233 2.37 -24.07 4.09
C PRO A 233 3.13 -22.91 3.46
N PHE A 234 4.45 -22.90 3.53
CA PHE A 234 5.29 -21.86 2.94
C PHE A 234 5.58 -22.06 1.44
N ARG A 235 5.17 -23.19 0.83
CA ARG A 235 5.53 -23.60 -0.53
C ARG A 235 4.35 -23.54 -1.50
N VAL A 236 4.60 -23.05 -2.72
CA VAL A 236 3.68 -23.14 -3.86
C VAL A 236 4.34 -23.93 -4.99
N ASN A 237 3.65 -24.97 -5.49
CA ASN A 237 4.08 -25.74 -6.66
C ASN A 237 3.69 -24.98 -7.94
N ALA A 238 4.48 -23.96 -8.28
CA ALA A 238 4.14 -22.89 -9.21
C ALA A 238 3.81 -23.37 -10.64
N GLY A 239 4.54 -24.35 -11.17
CA GLY A 239 4.25 -24.93 -12.49
C GLY A 239 5.47 -24.98 -13.41
N ALA A 240 5.25 -24.99 -14.73
CA ALA A 240 6.32 -25.10 -15.72
C ALA A 240 7.12 -23.79 -15.84
N VAL A 241 8.44 -23.89 -16.11
CA VAL A 241 9.38 -22.76 -16.17
C VAL A 241 8.94 -21.59 -17.08
N GLY A 242 8.19 -21.86 -18.15
CA GLY A 242 7.66 -20.85 -19.08
C GLY A 242 6.31 -20.24 -18.69
N SER A 243 5.76 -20.57 -17.52
CA SER A 243 4.51 -19.96 -17.04
C SER A 243 4.76 -18.56 -16.50
N TYR A 244 3.76 -17.71 -16.57
CA TYR A 244 3.76 -16.37 -16.00
C TYR A 244 3.29 -16.41 -14.54
N ILE A 245 3.94 -15.63 -13.68
CA ILE A 245 3.49 -15.33 -12.33
C ILE A 245 3.18 -13.83 -12.21
N LEU A 246 2.13 -13.49 -11.46
CA LEU A 246 1.81 -12.12 -11.12
C LEU A 246 2.64 -11.66 -9.91
N CYS A 247 3.35 -10.56 -10.09
CA CYS A 247 4.17 -9.91 -9.08
C CYS A 247 3.44 -8.67 -8.49
N PRO A 248 3.94 -8.11 -7.38
CA PRO A 248 3.46 -6.83 -6.86
C PRO A 248 3.46 -5.72 -7.93
N GLY A 249 2.55 -4.75 -7.79
CA GLY A 249 2.37 -3.67 -8.79
C GLY A 249 1.69 -4.12 -10.10
N GLY A 250 1.17 -5.36 -10.18
CA GLY A 250 0.44 -5.86 -11.35
C GLY A 250 1.33 -6.26 -12.54
N LYS A 251 2.65 -6.37 -12.32
CA LYS A 251 3.63 -6.83 -13.31
C LYS A 251 3.63 -8.36 -13.39
N THR A 252 4.01 -8.93 -14.54
CA THR A 252 4.18 -10.39 -14.69
C THR A 252 5.62 -10.74 -15.04
N LYS A 253 6.14 -11.83 -14.48
CA LYS A 253 7.44 -12.44 -14.84
C LYS A 253 7.25 -13.86 -15.34
N TYR A 254 8.21 -14.39 -16.08
CA TYR A 254 8.29 -15.84 -16.28
C TYR A 254 8.78 -16.51 -14.98
N LEU A 255 8.30 -17.73 -14.69
CA LEU A 255 8.77 -18.49 -13.53
C LEU A 255 10.27 -18.77 -13.58
N SER A 256 10.87 -18.88 -14.77
CA SER A 256 12.32 -19.00 -14.96
C SER A 256 13.13 -17.76 -14.55
N GLU A 257 12.48 -16.61 -14.35
CA GLU A 257 13.12 -15.34 -13.98
C GLU A 257 13.02 -15.05 -12.48
N VAL A 258 12.23 -15.84 -11.74
CA VAL A 258 12.06 -15.68 -10.29
C VAL A 258 13.34 -16.09 -9.58
N SER A 259 13.86 -15.21 -8.72
CA SER A 259 15.07 -15.43 -7.94
C SER A 259 14.84 -15.30 -6.44
N ALA A 260 15.72 -15.90 -5.64
CA ALA A 260 15.67 -15.73 -4.19
C ALA A 260 15.81 -14.25 -3.80
N GLY A 261 14.93 -13.77 -2.93
CA GLY A 261 14.84 -12.37 -2.52
C GLY A 261 13.82 -11.54 -3.30
N ASP A 262 13.22 -12.08 -4.37
CA ASP A 262 12.09 -11.43 -5.04
C ASP A 262 10.85 -11.41 -4.15
N GLU A 263 10.15 -10.27 -4.11
CA GLU A 263 8.85 -10.15 -3.47
C GLU A 263 7.75 -10.78 -4.34
N MET A 264 6.93 -11.64 -3.75
CA MET A 264 5.85 -12.37 -4.42
C MET A 264 4.48 -11.89 -3.96
N LEU A 265 3.53 -11.83 -4.89
CA LEU A 265 2.15 -11.51 -4.58
C LEU A 265 1.40 -12.78 -4.15
N VAL A 266 1.02 -12.83 -2.87
CA VAL A 266 0.13 -13.88 -2.35
C VAL A 266 -1.31 -13.40 -2.46
N VAL A 267 -2.18 -14.27 -2.95
CA VAL A 267 -3.60 -13.98 -3.14
C VAL A 267 -4.41 -15.06 -2.46
N ASP A 268 -5.45 -14.67 -1.73
CA ASP A 268 -6.43 -15.61 -1.19
C ASP A 268 -7.56 -15.91 -2.19
N LEU A 269 -8.45 -16.84 -1.86
CA LEU A 269 -9.60 -17.19 -2.71
C LEU A 269 -10.57 -16.03 -2.98
N ASN A 270 -10.53 -14.96 -2.19
CA ASN A 270 -11.36 -13.78 -2.35
C ASN A 270 -10.68 -12.69 -3.19
N GLY A 271 -9.44 -12.95 -3.66
CA GLY A 271 -8.69 -11.96 -4.41
C GLY A 271 -8.00 -10.91 -3.57
N ASN A 272 -8.01 -11.06 -2.24
CA ASN A 272 -7.28 -10.17 -1.38
C ASN A 272 -5.80 -10.43 -1.61
N THR A 273 -5.10 -9.39 -2.01
CA THR A 273 -3.65 -9.40 -2.03
C THR A 273 -3.19 -9.34 -0.58
N ALA A 274 -2.60 -10.43 -0.12
CA ALA A 274 -1.97 -10.46 1.18
C ALA A 274 -0.59 -9.80 1.04
N GLU A 275 -0.53 -8.49 1.25
CA GLU A 275 0.50 -8.00 2.17
C GLU A 275 -0.06 -8.25 3.57
N THR A 276 0.17 -9.46 4.06
CA THR A 276 0.05 -9.86 5.47
C THR A 276 -0.99 -9.10 6.35
N ILE A 277 -2.20 -9.70 6.41
CA ILE A 277 -3.10 -9.99 7.58
C ILE A 277 -4.34 -9.07 7.92
N ARG A 278 -5.57 -9.69 7.85
CA ARG A 278 -6.89 -9.59 8.62
C ARG A 278 -8.17 -9.32 7.77
N LEU A 279 -9.32 -9.94 8.12
CA LEU A 279 -10.66 -9.81 7.45
C LEU A 279 -11.67 -8.99 8.27
N VAL A 280 -12.78 -8.54 7.65
CA VAL A 280 -13.84 -7.68 8.23
C VAL A 280 -15.23 -8.34 8.11
N ASP A 281 -16.02 -8.34 9.18
CA ASP A 281 -17.37 -8.91 9.25
C ASP A 281 -18.47 -7.98 8.68
N LYS A 282 -19.72 -8.46 8.63
CA LYS A 282 -20.90 -7.72 8.13
C LYS A 282 -21.21 -6.39 8.83
N ASP A 283 -20.68 -6.19 10.04
CA ASP A 283 -20.86 -4.97 10.84
C ASP A 283 -19.62 -4.05 10.78
N GLY A 284 -18.65 -4.38 9.93
CA GLY A 284 -17.46 -3.56 9.68
C GLY A 284 -16.32 -3.77 10.69
N LYS A 285 -16.36 -4.82 11.52
CA LYS A 285 -15.31 -5.10 12.51
C LYS A 285 -14.27 -6.10 12.02
N PRO A 286 -12.98 -5.91 12.34
CA PRO A 286 -11.94 -6.86 11.96
C PRO A 286 -12.03 -8.14 12.80
N VAL A 287 -12.17 -9.30 12.15
CA VAL A 287 -12.31 -10.62 12.76
C VAL A 287 -11.16 -11.54 12.36
N SER A 288 -10.62 -12.29 13.32
CA SER A 288 -9.65 -13.34 13.04
C SER A 288 -10.34 -14.52 12.36
N ILE A 289 -9.78 -15.03 11.26
CA ILE A 289 -10.34 -16.19 10.56
C ILE A 289 -10.37 -17.47 11.43
N THR A 290 -9.57 -17.52 12.49
CA THR A 290 -9.59 -18.62 13.48
C THR A 290 -10.82 -18.59 14.40
N GLU A 291 -11.57 -17.49 14.39
CA GLU A 291 -12.77 -17.28 15.22
C GLU A 291 -14.06 -17.40 14.41
N LEU A 292 -13.96 -17.48 13.07
CA LEU A 292 -15.11 -17.60 12.16
C LEU A 292 -15.72 -19.00 12.20
N LYS A 293 -17.05 -19.06 12.07
CA LYS A 293 -17.85 -20.28 12.11
C LYS A 293 -18.75 -20.38 10.88
N VAL A 294 -19.22 -21.59 10.62
CA VAL A 294 -20.18 -21.86 9.54
C VAL A 294 -21.45 -21.03 9.78
N GLY A 295 -21.75 -20.10 8.86
CA GLY A 295 -22.87 -19.15 8.94
C GLY A 295 -22.47 -17.67 8.95
N ASP A 296 -21.18 -17.34 9.10
CA ASP A 296 -20.70 -15.96 9.08
C ASP A 296 -20.69 -15.35 7.66
N GLU A 297 -21.08 -14.08 7.54
CA GLU A 297 -21.17 -13.33 6.27
C GLU A 297 -19.96 -12.39 6.08
N VAL A 298 -19.34 -12.41 4.89
CA VAL A 298 -18.12 -11.65 4.51
C VAL A 298 -18.19 -11.14 3.03
N VAL A 299 -17.34 -10.18 2.62
CA VAL A 299 -17.44 -9.40 1.34
C VAL A 299 -16.36 -9.79 0.28
N GLY A 300 -16.61 -9.71 -1.06
CA GLY A 300 -15.68 -10.11 -2.18
C GLY A 300 -15.80 -9.37 -3.56
N TYR A 301 -14.99 -9.69 -4.61
CA TYR A 301 -14.84 -8.93 -5.91
C TYR A 301 -14.76 -9.74 -7.26
N LEU A 302 -15.22 -9.18 -8.41
CA LEU A 302 -15.31 -9.74 -9.79
C LEU A 302 -15.12 -8.63 -10.89
N GLU A 303 -14.47 -8.87 -12.05
CA GLU A 303 -14.24 -7.84 -13.11
C GLU A 303 -14.31 -8.37 -14.58
N LYS A 304 -14.61 -7.49 -15.55
CA LYS A 304 -14.71 -7.77 -17.01
C LYS A 304 -13.52 -7.19 -17.83
N GLY A 305 -12.98 -7.94 -18.81
CA GLY A 305 -11.98 -7.48 -19.81
C GLY A 305 -10.64 -8.24 -19.81
N GLY A 306 -9.79 -8.07 -20.84
CA GLY A 306 -8.48 -8.73 -21.01
C GLY A 306 -7.27 -7.82 -20.70
N ARG A 307 -6.04 -8.36 -20.73
CA ARG A 307 -4.77 -7.61 -20.53
C ARG A 307 -3.72 -7.92 -21.62
N HIS A 308 -2.90 -6.94 -22.00
CA HIS A 308 -1.77 -7.10 -22.95
C HIS A 308 -0.53 -6.43 -22.35
N PHE A 309 0.55 -7.19 -22.14
CA PHE A 309 1.78 -6.72 -21.45
C PHE A 309 1.51 -5.98 -20.13
N GLY A 310 0.62 -6.53 -19.29
CA GLY A 310 0.27 -5.96 -17.98
C GLY A 310 -0.73 -4.80 -18.01
N THR A 311 -1.09 -4.28 -19.19
CA THR A 311 -2.03 -3.15 -19.34
C THR A 311 -3.44 -3.65 -19.65
N LYS A 312 -4.48 -3.06 -19.01
CA LYS A 312 -5.90 -3.37 -19.26
C LYS A 312 -6.27 -2.98 -20.69
N VAL A 313 -6.90 -3.88 -21.44
CA VAL A 313 -7.36 -3.64 -22.81
C VAL A 313 -8.79 -4.11 -22.96
N ASP A 314 -9.65 -3.27 -23.55
CA ASP A 314 -11.02 -3.65 -23.90
C ASP A 314 -10.98 -4.59 -25.11
N GLU A 315 -10.86 -5.89 -24.85
CA GLU A 315 -11.02 -6.91 -25.88
C GLU A 315 -12.29 -7.73 -25.66
N THR A 316 -13.04 -7.95 -26.74
CA THR A 316 -14.17 -8.87 -26.77
C THR A 316 -13.68 -10.20 -27.35
N ILE A 317 -13.46 -11.20 -26.51
CA ILE A 317 -13.05 -12.53 -26.96
C ILE A 317 -14.32 -13.32 -27.32
N VAL A 318 -14.52 -13.64 -28.60
CA VAL A 318 -15.51 -14.62 -29.04
C VAL A 318 -14.79 -15.97 -29.21
N GLU A 319 -14.92 -16.85 -28.23
CA GLU A 319 -14.37 -18.21 -28.32
C GLU A 319 -15.28 -19.13 -29.14
N LYS A 320 -14.71 -19.81 -30.16
CA LYS A 320 -15.26 -21.03 -30.75
C LYS A 320 -14.81 -22.26 -29.96
#